data_AF-A0A9P7NPT1-F1
#
_entry.id   AF-A0A9P7NPT1-F1
#
_cell.length_a   1.000
_cell.length_b   1.000
_cell.length_c   1.000
_cell.angle_alpha   90.00
_cell.angle_beta   90.00
_cell.angle_gamma   90.00
#
_symmetry.space_group_name_H-M   'P 1'
#
loop_
_entity.id
_entity.type
_entity.pdbx_description
1 polymer ?
#
loop_
_entity_poly.entity_id
_entity_poly.type
_entity_poly.pdbx_seq_one_letter_code
_entity_poly.pdbx_strand_id
1 'polypeptide(L)'
;MYSTEERRKLIKQQLNAMTDDQRDVLQHISVYEWFHLPGVERDTSPRHFLPVKALSTLDVIFGDANRINHDCDSNAQHYWNDDTKRLTVHALRDIHPGEEITTSYGSFLNSQKVRWAMFQALFNFECSCRLCSLPDDQMQERDRKVAQFTHMERSLKAPDDQPAFIKLGCCRVQARVYSELGREDIRLAQVYEEAASIAITHGALAKGRVFAQKAASIWTTVAGSDSPEAIKYAALAQKPSRHERYGFSMMWEEAVGEIPQGLGPDDFENWLWNNETPKGLAKPANLSNQSNFSGFSDLPSNDGVETSGSSKKRHCCFLGEIVEDSLFHPLLLDTKDIHGENVSLHFYTKDKGLEFVPKHSQKRHTIVVLDATRYKFKFGPPGIRLEDPRKVQVNEAAASQQSCVFVSI
;
A
#
# COMPACT_ATOMS: atom_id res chain seq x y z
N MET A 1 7.52 -2.85 -33.37
CA MET A 1 6.15 -2.81 -32.79
C MET A 1 5.20 -3.29 -33.89
N TYR A 2 4.36 -4.31 -33.65
CA TYR A 2 3.39 -4.77 -34.64
C TYR A 2 2.31 -3.71 -34.86
N SER A 3 1.99 -3.44 -36.12
CA SER A 3 0.87 -2.60 -36.53
C SER A 3 -0.47 -3.21 -36.09
N THR A 4 -1.50 -2.37 -35.95
CA THR A 4 -2.87 -2.81 -35.65
C THR A 4 -3.37 -3.85 -36.66
N GLU A 5 -2.94 -3.76 -37.91
CA GLU A 5 -3.26 -4.69 -38.99
C GLU A 5 -2.67 -6.09 -38.73
N GLU A 6 -1.39 -6.15 -38.34
CA GLU A 6 -0.69 -7.40 -38.03
C GLU A 6 -1.27 -8.10 -36.81
N ARG A 7 -1.63 -7.33 -35.78
CA ARG A 7 -2.31 -7.85 -34.58
C ARG A 7 -3.67 -8.48 -34.91
N ARG A 8 -4.50 -7.77 -35.68
CA ARG A 8 -5.78 -8.31 -36.16
C ARG A 8 -5.60 -9.58 -36.97
N LYS A 9 -4.54 -9.67 -37.78
CA LYS A 9 -4.23 -10.87 -38.55
C LYS A 9 -3.89 -12.05 -37.64
N LEU A 10 -3.06 -11.84 -36.62
CA LEU A 10 -2.69 -12.86 -35.62
C LEU A 10 -3.90 -13.34 -34.82
N ILE A 11 -4.75 -12.43 -34.34
CA ILE A 11 -6.00 -12.78 -33.64
C ILE A 11 -6.92 -13.61 -34.55
N LYS A 12 -7.11 -13.19 -35.81
CA LYS A 12 -7.91 -13.94 -36.78
C LYS A 12 -7.35 -15.35 -37.03
N GLN A 13 -6.04 -15.50 -37.12
CA GLN A 13 -5.40 -16.81 -37.27
C GLN A 13 -5.67 -17.71 -36.07
N GLN A 14 -5.59 -17.18 -34.85
CA GLN A 14 -5.91 -17.93 -33.62
C GLN A 14 -7.39 -18.33 -33.57
N LEU A 15 -8.31 -17.41 -33.85
CA LEU A 15 -9.75 -17.70 -33.90
C LEU A 15 -10.10 -18.76 -34.95
N ASN A 16 -9.43 -18.73 -36.11
CA ASN A 16 -9.64 -19.72 -37.17
C ASN A 16 -9.12 -21.10 -36.78
N ALA A 17 -8.07 -21.17 -35.95
CA ALA A 17 -7.48 -22.41 -35.48
C ALA A 17 -8.26 -23.06 -34.30
N MET A 18 -9.21 -22.34 -33.69
CA MET A 18 -10.04 -22.83 -32.61
C MET A 18 -11.18 -23.72 -33.11
N THR A 19 -11.56 -24.67 -32.25
CA THR A 19 -12.79 -25.46 -32.41
C THR A 19 -14.04 -24.60 -32.22
N ASP A 20 -15.20 -25.08 -32.67
CA ASP A 20 -16.47 -24.37 -32.51
C ASP A 20 -16.82 -24.17 -31.02
N ASP A 21 -16.59 -25.18 -30.17
CA ASP A 21 -16.79 -25.08 -28.72
C ASP A 21 -15.90 -23.99 -28.08
N GLN A 22 -14.63 -23.91 -28.49
CA GLN A 22 -13.71 -22.86 -28.03
C GLN A 22 -14.14 -21.46 -28.50
N ARG A 23 -14.67 -21.35 -29.72
CA ARG A 23 -15.20 -20.08 -30.24
C ARG A 23 -16.47 -19.66 -29.55
N ASP A 24 -17.37 -20.59 -29.24
CA ASP A 24 -18.62 -20.33 -28.53
C ASP A 24 -18.37 -19.76 -27.13
N VAL A 25 -17.43 -20.38 -26.39
CA VAL A 25 -16.94 -19.87 -25.10
C VAL A 25 -16.45 -18.42 -25.22
N LEU A 26 -15.66 -18.09 -26.24
CA LEU A 26 -15.14 -16.74 -26.46
C LEU A 26 -16.21 -15.71 -26.84
N GLN A 27 -17.34 -16.12 -27.42
CA GLN A 27 -18.45 -15.20 -27.73
C GLN A 27 -19.20 -14.74 -26.48
N HIS A 28 -19.14 -15.53 -25.41
CA HIS A 28 -19.78 -15.23 -24.13
C HIS A 28 -18.87 -14.52 -23.12
N ILE A 29 -17.57 -14.44 -23.41
CA ILE A 29 -16.58 -13.76 -22.58
C ILE A 29 -16.30 -12.39 -23.21
N SER A 30 -16.46 -11.32 -22.44
CA SER A 30 -15.98 -10.01 -22.87
C SER A 30 -14.45 -10.02 -22.85
N VAL A 31 -13.86 -10.31 -24.01
CA VAL A 31 -12.41 -10.44 -24.20
C VAL A 31 -11.75 -9.06 -24.11
N TYR A 32 -11.25 -8.69 -22.93
CA TYR A 32 -10.32 -7.57 -22.79
C TYR A 32 -9.27 -7.83 -21.69
N GLU A 33 -8.50 -8.91 -21.80
CA GLU A 33 -7.23 -9.05 -21.08
C GLU A 33 -6.08 -9.08 -22.09
N TRP A 34 -5.35 -7.96 -22.20
CA TRP A 34 -4.20 -7.80 -23.07
C TRP A 34 -2.94 -8.28 -22.33
N PHE A 35 -2.49 -9.51 -22.59
CA PHE A 35 -1.21 -9.97 -22.06
C PHE A 35 -0.05 -9.29 -22.79
N HIS A 36 0.77 -8.56 -22.04
CA HIS A 36 1.95 -7.86 -22.55
C HIS A 36 3.16 -8.82 -22.50
N LEU A 37 3.69 -9.21 -23.66
CA LEU A 37 4.81 -10.17 -23.76
C LEU A 37 6.17 -9.44 -23.82
N PRO A 38 7.17 -9.78 -22.99
CA PRO A 38 8.52 -9.17 -23.01
C PRO A 38 9.37 -9.41 -24.27
N GLY A 39 10.06 -8.36 -24.76
CA GLY A 39 11.07 -8.45 -25.83
C GLY A 39 11.81 -7.13 -26.17
N VAL A 40 13.03 -6.97 -25.62
CA VAL A 40 14.16 -6.03 -25.89
C VAL A 40 14.02 -4.51 -25.58
N GLU A 41 15.10 -3.97 -24.98
CA GLU A 41 15.34 -2.66 -24.34
C GLU A 41 15.22 -1.38 -25.20
N ARG A 42 14.80 -0.27 -24.55
CA ARG A 42 15.68 0.89 -24.31
C ARG A 42 15.14 1.84 -23.23
N ASP A 43 16.10 2.29 -22.42
CA ASP A 43 16.03 3.34 -21.41
C ASP A 43 15.95 4.74 -22.04
N THR A 44 15.13 5.63 -21.44
CA THR A 44 15.47 6.99 -20.96
C THR A 44 14.21 7.88 -20.80
N SER A 45 13.89 8.19 -19.53
CA SER A 45 13.10 9.32 -19.00
C SER A 45 11.55 9.35 -19.17
N PRO A 46 10.74 9.36 -18.08
CA PRO A 46 9.35 8.92 -18.12
C PRO A 46 8.32 10.07 -18.03
N ARG A 47 7.35 10.04 -18.94
CA ARG A 47 6.08 10.77 -18.82
C ARG A 47 4.94 9.76 -18.67
N HIS A 48 4.23 9.88 -17.55
CA HIS A 48 2.87 9.41 -17.30
C HIS A 48 2.66 7.89 -17.19
N PHE A 49 2.22 7.47 -16.00
CA PHE A 49 1.63 6.16 -15.69
C PHE A 49 2.37 4.97 -16.31
N LEU A 50 3.35 4.39 -15.59
CA LEU A 50 3.87 3.06 -15.95
C LEU A 50 2.66 2.12 -16.18
N PRO A 51 2.38 1.73 -17.43
CA PRO A 51 1.66 0.50 -17.65
C PRO A 51 2.58 -0.59 -17.12
N VAL A 52 2.02 -1.71 -16.68
CA VAL A 52 2.77 -2.96 -16.64
C VAL A 52 3.57 -3.05 -17.94
N LYS A 53 4.90 -2.97 -17.84
CA LYS A 53 5.90 -3.11 -18.92
C LYS A 53 5.26 -3.21 -20.32
N ALA A 54 5.10 -2.07 -21.00
CA ALA A 54 4.73 -2.04 -22.42
C ALA A 54 5.88 -2.62 -23.25
N LEU A 55 5.90 -3.94 -23.34
CA LEU A 55 6.81 -4.76 -24.12
C LEU A 55 6.03 -5.45 -25.25
N SER A 56 6.72 -5.81 -26.32
CA SER A 56 6.23 -6.34 -27.62
C SER A 56 4.79 -6.91 -27.67
N THR A 57 3.96 -6.30 -28.50
CA THR A 57 2.53 -6.57 -28.64
C THR A 57 2.22 -7.80 -29.50
N LEU A 58 2.09 -8.96 -28.87
CA LEU A 58 1.45 -10.13 -29.44
C LEU A 58 0.15 -10.36 -28.66
N ASP A 59 -0.98 -10.16 -29.31
CA ASP A 59 -2.30 -10.42 -28.72
C ASP A 59 -2.56 -11.93 -28.81
N VAL A 60 -2.56 -12.61 -27.67
CA VAL A 60 -2.72 -14.07 -27.57
C VAL A 60 -4.01 -14.39 -26.82
N ILE A 61 -4.80 -15.31 -27.35
CA ILE A 61 -6.04 -15.81 -26.74
C ILE A 61 -5.73 -17.11 -25.97
N PHE A 62 -6.04 -17.11 -24.69
CA PHE A 62 -5.93 -18.28 -23.83
C PHE A 62 -7.32 -18.82 -23.49
N GLY A 63 -7.79 -19.80 -24.27
CA GLY A 63 -9.17 -20.31 -24.18
C GLY A 63 -9.57 -20.76 -22.78
N ASP A 64 -8.70 -21.50 -22.08
CA ASP A 64 -8.99 -22.00 -20.73
C ASP A 64 -9.02 -20.88 -19.68
N ALA A 65 -8.06 -19.95 -19.74
CA ALA A 65 -8.00 -18.84 -18.78
C ALA A 65 -9.16 -17.85 -18.96
N ASN A 66 -9.63 -17.67 -20.19
CA ASN A 66 -10.77 -16.78 -20.48
C ASN A 66 -12.08 -17.26 -19.83
N ARG A 67 -12.20 -18.55 -19.47
CA ARG A 67 -13.38 -19.09 -18.78
C ARG A 67 -13.48 -18.67 -17.32
N ILE A 68 -12.41 -18.13 -16.75
CA ILE A 68 -12.33 -17.78 -15.33
C ILE A 68 -13.01 -16.44 -15.11
N ASN A 69 -14.08 -16.42 -14.32
CA ASN A 69 -14.85 -15.21 -14.06
C ASN A 69 -14.10 -14.19 -13.17
N HIS A 70 -14.61 -12.97 -13.21
CA HIS A 70 -14.10 -11.86 -12.40
C HIS A 70 -14.60 -11.89 -10.95
N ASP A 71 -13.68 -11.68 -10.00
CA ASP A 71 -13.99 -11.14 -8.67
C ASP A 71 -12.97 -10.04 -8.32
N CYS A 72 -13.42 -8.92 -7.73
CA CYS A 72 -12.50 -7.86 -7.28
C CYS A 72 -11.58 -8.37 -6.16
N ASP A 73 -12.04 -9.34 -5.37
CA ASP A 73 -11.30 -10.05 -4.31
C ASP A 73 -10.97 -11.50 -4.71
N SER A 74 -10.47 -11.66 -5.93
CA SER A 74 -10.20 -12.95 -6.55
C SER A 74 -9.38 -13.91 -5.70
N ASN A 75 -9.68 -15.21 -5.83
CA ASN A 75 -8.94 -16.29 -5.15
C ASN A 75 -7.79 -16.86 -6.00
N ALA A 76 -7.67 -16.44 -7.26
CA ALA A 76 -6.55 -16.76 -8.12
C ALA A 76 -6.00 -15.52 -8.84
N GLN A 77 -4.77 -15.66 -9.34
CA GLN A 77 -4.04 -14.67 -10.11
C GLN A 77 -3.46 -15.31 -11.36
N HIS A 78 -3.62 -14.66 -12.51
CA HIS A 78 -2.93 -15.05 -13.72
C HIS A 78 -1.50 -14.46 -13.74
N TYR A 79 -0.57 -15.18 -14.35
CA TYR A 79 0.81 -14.73 -14.55
C TYR A 79 1.39 -15.24 -15.87
N TRP A 80 2.16 -14.42 -16.56
CA TRP A 80 2.91 -14.88 -17.73
C TRP A 80 4.31 -15.32 -17.30
N ASN A 81 4.56 -16.64 -17.34
CA ASN A 81 5.88 -17.17 -17.06
C ASN A 81 6.73 -17.15 -18.34
N ASP A 82 7.73 -16.27 -18.37
CA ASP A 82 8.56 -16.07 -19.56
C ASP A 82 9.51 -17.23 -19.85
N ASP A 83 9.92 -18.01 -18.85
CA ASP A 83 10.81 -19.16 -19.05
C ASP A 83 10.07 -20.33 -19.70
N THR A 84 8.81 -20.55 -19.29
CA THR A 84 7.99 -21.65 -19.80
C THR A 84 7.11 -21.25 -20.99
N LYS A 85 7.02 -19.93 -21.28
CA LYS A 85 6.15 -19.33 -22.30
C LYS A 85 4.68 -19.76 -22.13
N ARG A 86 4.19 -19.79 -20.88
CA ARG A 86 2.81 -20.15 -20.55
C ARG A 86 2.15 -19.07 -19.71
N LEU A 87 0.85 -18.88 -19.95
CA LEU A 87 -0.03 -18.23 -18.98
C LEU A 87 -0.34 -19.26 -17.89
N THR A 88 0.00 -18.93 -16.65
CA THR A 88 -0.28 -19.74 -15.47
C THR A 88 -1.34 -19.06 -14.62
N VAL A 89 -2.07 -19.86 -13.85
CA VAL A 89 -3.07 -19.38 -12.88
C VAL A 89 -2.72 -19.99 -11.53
N HIS A 90 -2.45 -19.12 -10.56
CA HIS A 90 -2.02 -19.51 -9.22
C HIS A 90 -3.10 -19.17 -8.21
N ALA A 91 -3.41 -20.11 -7.31
CA ALA A 91 -4.28 -19.85 -6.17
C ALA A 91 -3.57 -18.90 -5.20
N LEU A 92 -4.27 -17.85 -4.76
CA LEU A 92 -3.79 -16.87 -3.79
C LEU A 92 -4.09 -17.29 -2.34
N ARG A 93 -5.00 -18.25 -2.17
CA ARG A 93 -5.43 -18.82 -0.90
C ARG A 93 -5.96 -20.23 -1.15
N ASP A 94 -6.26 -20.95 -0.08
CA ASP A 94 -7.00 -22.20 -0.18
C ASP A 94 -8.36 -21.97 -0.88
N ILE A 95 -8.70 -22.88 -1.80
CA ILE A 95 -9.94 -22.90 -2.55
C ILE A 95 -10.67 -24.20 -2.20
N HIS A 96 -11.86 -24.09 -1.62
CA HIS A 96 -12.60 -25.27 -1.16
C HIS A 96 -13.32 -25.99 -2.31
N PRO A 97 -13.62 -27.29 -2.19
CA PRO A 97 -14.40 -28.02 -3.20
C PRO A 97 -15.75 -27.33 -3.47
N GLY A 98 -16.02 -27.03 -4.74
CA GLY A 98 -17.24 -26.33 -5.18
C GLY A 98 -17.15 -24.80 -5.14
N GLU A 99 -16.08 -24.22 -4.61
CA GLU A 99 -15.81 -22.79 -4.73
C GLU A 99 -15.37 -22.47 -6.17
N GLU A 100 -15.94 -21.40 -6.74
CA GLU A 100 -15.56 -20.92 -8.07
C GLU A 100 -14.14 -20.33 -8.05
N ILE A 101 -13.33 -20.68 -9.05
CA ILE A 101 -12.03 -20.03 -9.28
C ILE A 101 -12.30 -18.71 -9.99
N THR A 102 -11.78 -17.61 -9.44
CA THR A 102 -11.95 -16.27 -10.00
C THR A 102 -10.61 -15.54 -10.11
N THR A 103 -10.52 -14.62 -11.06
CA THR A 103 -9.36 -13.71 -11.26
C THR A 103 -9.83 -12.25 -11.24
N SER A 104 -8.90 -11.30 -11.09
CA SER A 104 -9.24 -9.88 -11.16
C SER A 104 -8.91 -9.32 -12.55
N TYR A 105 -9.94 -8.92 -13.31
CA TYR A 105 -9.80 -8.25 -14.60
C TYR A 105 -9.32 -6.80 -14.49
N GLY A 106 -9.22 -6.28 -13.27
CA GLY A 106 -8.72 -4.94 -12.99
C GLY A 106 -7.72 -4.92 -11.85
N SER A 107 -7.13 -3.75 -11.62
CA SER A 107 -6.31 -3.55 -10.43
C SER A 107 -7.17 -3.66 -9.17
N PHE A 108 -6.69 -4.45 -8.19
CA PHE A 108 -7.27 -4.46 -6.84
C PHE A 108 -7.30 -3.04 -6.25
N LEU A 109 -6.28 -2.22 -6.52
CA LEU A 109 -6.19 -0.85 -6.03
C LEU A 109 -6.97 0.17 -6.88
N ASN A 110 -8.03 -0.25 -7.56
CA ASN A 110 -9.00 0.69 -8.13
C ASN A 110 -10.06 1.07 -7.08
N SER A 111 -10.52 2.33 -7.12
CA SER A 111 -11.69 2.76 -6.34
C SER A 111 -12.97 2.15 -6.90
N GLN A 112 -14.06 2.11 -6.12
CA GLN A 112 -15.34 1.55 -6.57
C GLN A 112 -15.81 2.17 -7.88
N LYS A 113 -15.80 3.51 -7.94
CA LYS A 113 -16.19 4.26 -9.14
C LYS A 113 -15.36 3.89 -10.36
N VAL A 114 -14.06 3.69 -10.20
CA VAL A 114 -13.17 3.29 -11.30
C VAL A 114 -13.48 1.87 -11.75
N ARG A 115 -13.66 0.93 -10.80
CA ARG A 115 -14.01 -0.46 -11.12
C ARG A 115 -15.33 -0.53 -11.90
N TRP A 116 -16.38 0.12 -11.42
CA TRP A 116 -17.69 0.13 -12.09
C TRP A 116 -17.65 0.74 -13.48
N ALA A 117 -17.02 1.90 -13.65
CA ALA A 117 -16.88 2.53 -14.95
C ALA A 117 -16.10 1.64 -15.93
N MET A 118 -15.04 0.99 -15.46
CA MET A 118 -14.22 0.06 -16.24
C MET A 118 -15.01 -1.20 -16.63
N PHE A 119 -15.71 -1.84 -15.70
CA PHE A 119 -16.48 -3.07 -15.99
C PHE A 119 -17.65 -2.81 -16.93
N GLN A 120 -18.37 -1.70 -16.75
CA GLN A 120 -19.43 -1.32 -17.67
C GLN A 120 -18.90 -1.03 -19.08
N ALA A 121 -17.78 -0.31 -19.19
CA ALA A 121 -17.23 0.11 -20.48
C ALA A 121 -16.53 -1.02 -21.25
N LEU A 122 -15.82 -1.92 -20.54
CA LEU A 122 -14.98 -2.94 -21.17
C LEU A 122 -15.65 -4.32 -21.20
N PHE A 123 -16.47 -4.64 -20.20
CA PHE A 123 -17.00 -5.99 -20.03
C PHE A 123 -18.53 -6.06 -20.00
N ASN A 124 -19.21 -4.91 -20.02
CA ASN A 124 -20.66 -4.79 -20.06
C ASN A 124 -21.39 -5.61 -18.98
N PHE A 125 -20.82 -5.69 -17.77
CA PHE A 125 -21.47 -6.29 -16.60
C PHE A 125 -21.27 -5.44 -15.34
N GLU A 126 -22.16 -5.62 -14.37
CA GLU A 126 -22.04 -5.03 -13.03
C GLU A 126 -21.51 -6.08 -12.04
N CYS A 127 -20.40 -5.78 -11.37
CA CYS A 127 -19.79 -6.69 -10.42
C CYS A 127 -20.50 -6.62 -9.06
N SER A 128 -21.02 -7.74 -8.59
CA SER A 128 -21.72 -7.90 -7.30
C SER A 128 -20.91 -8.68 -6.25
N CYS A 129 -19.58 -8.74 -6.40
CA CYS A 129 -18.71 -9.43 -5.44
C CYS A 129 -18.73 -8.78 -4.05
N ARG A 130 -18.19 -9.49 -3.05
CA ARG A 130 -18.10 -9.03 -1.66
C ARG A 130 -17.52 -7.61 -1.52
N LEU A 131 -16.50 -7.27 -2.30
CA LEU A 131 -15.92 -5.93 -2.27
C LEU A 131 -16.85 -4.88 -2.84
N CYS A 132 -17.54 -5.15 -3.95
CA CYS A 132 -18.49 -4.21 -4.56
C CYS A 132 -19.77 -4.05 -3.73
N SER A 133 -20.11 -5.03 -2.90
CA SER A 133 -21.25 -5.02 -1.98
C SER A 133 -20.91 -4.56 -0.56
N LEU A 134 -19.72 -3.99 -0.32
CA LEU A 134 -19.40 -3.41 0.99
C LEU A 134 -20.37 -2.25 1.32
N PRO A 135 -20.74 -2.07 2.61
CA PRO A 135 -21.41 -0.87 3.07
C PRO A 135 -20.65 0.41 2.70
N ASP A 136 -21.36 1.52 2.50
CA ASP A 136 -20.80 2.79 2.00
C ASP A 136 -19.65 3.33 2.87
N ASP A 137 -19.74 3.19 4.19
CA ASP A 137 -18.70 3.62 5.14
C ASP A 137 -17.42 2.80 4.96
N GLN A 138 -17.54 1.48 4.84
CA GLN A 138 -16.41 0.57 4.59
C GLN A 138 -15.83 0.78 3.19
N MET A 139 -16.67 0.95 2.18
CA MET A 139 -16.22 1.25 0.83
C MET A 139 -15.44 2.57 0.78
N GLN A 140 -15.93 3.61 1.45
CA GLN A 140 -15.26 4.89 1.54
C GLN A 140 -13.90 4.78 2.26
N GLU A 141 -13.84 4.01 3.34
CA GLU A 141 -12.60 3.74 4.06
C GLU A 141 -11.58 3.03 3.19
N ARG A 142 -12.00 1.99 2.47
CA ARG A 142 -11.17 1.27 1.51
C ARG A 142 -10.65 2.18 0.40
N ASP A 143 -11.52 2.99 -0.21
CA ASP A 143 -11.14 3.90 -1.29
C ASP A 143 -10.19 5.01 -0.80
N ARG A 144 -10.25 5.38 0.49
CA ARG A 144 -9.23 6.24 1.13
C ARG A 144 -7.87 5.54 1.21
N LYS A 145 -7.80 4.26 1.57
CA LYS A 145 -6.53 3.49 1.57
C LYS A 145 -5.96 3.36 0.16
N VAL A 146 -6.80 3.11 -0.84
CA VAL A 146 -6.40 3.12 -2.26
C VAL A 146 -5.84 4.49 -2.68
N ALA A 147 -6.45 5.59 -2.23
CA ALA A 147 -5.94 6.92 -2.51
C ALA A 147 -4.57 7.18 -1.85
N GLN A 148 -4.34 6.65 -0.63
CA GLN A 148 -3.02 6.68 0.03
C GLN A 148 -1.96 5.99 -0.82
N PHE A 149 -2.24 4.78 -1.30
CA PHE A 149 -1.33 4.05 -2.18
C PHE A 149 -1.03 4.83 -3.46
N THR A 150 -2.06 5.33 -4.13
CA THR A 150 -1.92 6.06 -5.40
C THR A 150 -1.09 7.34 -5.24
N HIS A 151 -1.24 8.02 -4.10
CA HIS A 151 -0.42 9.20 -3.79
C HIS A 151 1.06 8.83 -3.65
N MET A 152 1.37 7.78 -2.89
CA MET A 152 2.75 7.31 -2.69
C MET A 152 3.38 6.82 -4.00
N GLU A 153 2.61 6.14 -4.85
CA GLU A 153 3.09 5.68 -6.16
C GLU A 153 3.49 6.86 -7.06
N ARG A 154 2.79 8.00 -6.96
CA ARG A 154 3.17 9.22 -7.69
C ARG A 154 4.43 9.86 -7.13
N SER A 155 4.59 9.86 -5.80
CA SER A 155 5.78 10.40 -5.13
C SER A 155 7.05 9.61 -5.48
N LEU A 156 6.97 8.28 -5.56
CA LEU A 156 8.08 7.43 -5.99
C LEU A 156 8.49 7.66 -7.45
N LYS A 157 7.55 8.04 -8.31
CA LYS A 157 7.76 8.32 -9.74
C LYS A 157 8.23 9.77 -10.01
N ALA A 158 8.29 10.62 -8.98
CA ALA A 158 8.81 11.96 -9.12
C ALA A 158 10.31 11.92 -9.50
N PRO A 159 10.87 12.97 -10.10
CA PRO A 159 12.29 13.03 -10.48
C PRO A 159 13.22 12.62 -9.33
N ASP A 160 14.40 12.11 -9.69
CA ASP A 160 15.31 11.34 -8.82
C ASP A 160 15.90 12.10 -7.61
N ASP A 161 15.53 13.36 -7.44
CA ASP A 161 16.03 14.26 -6.37
C ASP A 161 15.45 13.94 -4.98
N GLN A 162 14.47 13.04 -4.87
CA GLN A 162 13.92 12.67 -3.56
C GLN A 162 14.93 11.84 -2.74
N PRO A 163 15.18 12.21 -1.47
CA PRO A 163 16.06 11.43 -0.61
C PRO A 163 15.61 9.97 -0.45
N ALA A 164 16.59 9.07 -0.31
CA ALA A 164 16.34 7.63 -0.21
C ALA A 164 15.37 7.24 0.92
N PHE A 165 15.46 7.93 2.08
CA PHE A 165 14.58 7.68 3.21
C PHE A 165 13.11 8.01 2.90
N ILE A 166 12.86 9.05 2.08
CA ILE A 166 11.50 9.40 1.63
C ILE A 166 10.95 8.29 0.74
N LYS A 167 11.75 7.82 -0.24
CA LYS A 167 11.34 6.73 -1.13
C LYS A 167 11.04 5.44 -0.35
N LEU A 168 11.91 5.06 0.59
CA LEU A 168 11.67 3.89 1.44
C LEU A 168 10.42 4.08 2.33
N GLY A 169 10.19 5.28 2.84
CA GLY A 169 8.95 5.62 3.55
C GLY A 169 7.71 5.44 2.67
N CYS A 170 7.78 5.77 1.37
CA CYS A 170 6.66 5.57 0.45
C CYS A 170 6.37 4.08 0.28
N CYS A 171 7.42 3.24 0.13
CA CYS A 171 7.29 1.79 0.09
C CYS A 171 6.65 1.25 1.39
N ARG A 172 7.05 1.78 2.57
CA ARG A 172 6.46 1.41 3.86
C ARG A 172 4.96 1.66 3.88
N VAL A 173 4.52 2.85 3.47
CA VAL A 173 3.09 3.20 3.42
C VAL A 173 2.33 2.31 2.45
N GLN A 174 2.91 2.03 1.28
CA GLN A 174 2.31 1.13 0.30
C GLN A 174 2.15 -0.31 0.84
N ALA A 175 3.18 -0.85 1.48
CA ALA A 175 3.14 -2.17 2.10
C ALA A 175 2.10 -2.22 3.24
N ARG A 176 2.01 -1.15 4.05
CA ARG A 176 0.98 -1.03 5.10
C ARG A 176 -0.43 -1.08 4.52
N VAL A 177 -0.70 -0.34 3.44
CA VAL A 177 -2.03 -0.36 2.78
C VAL A 177 -2.42 -1.78 2.35
N TYR A 178 -1.49 -2.55 1.79
CA TYR A 178 -1.76 -3.94 1.43
C TYR A 178 -2.04 -4.84 2.63
N SER A 179 -1.27 -4.69 3.70
CA SER A 179 -1.48 -5.42 4.95
C SER A 179 -2.87 -5.13 5.54
N GLU A 180 -3.27 -3.85 5.59
CA GLU A 180 -4.57 -3.43 6.13
C GLU A 180 -5.75 -3.86 5.25
N LEU A 181 -5.55 -3.95 3.93
CA LEU A 181 -6.55 -4.48 3.00
C LEU A 181 -6.56 -6.02 2.95
N GLY A 182 -5.60 -6.69 3.58
CA GLY A 182 -5.53 -8.13 3.70
C GLY A 182 -5.29 -8.85 2.36
N ARG A 183 -4.48 -8.26 1.49
CA ARG A 183 -4.19 -8.85 0.16
C ARG A 183 -2.71 -8.85 -0.16
N GLU A 184 -2.28 -9.91 -0.82
CA GLU A 184 -1.01 -9.98 -1.54
C GLU A 184 -1.30 -10.07 -3.04
N ASP A 185 -0.59 -9.28 -3.83
CA ASP A 185 -0.65 -9.32 -5.29
C ASP A 185 0.72 -8.96 -5.90
N ILE A 186 0.78 -8.94 -7.23
CA ILE A 186 1.98 -8.56 -8.00
C ILE A 186 2.52 -7.19 -7.58
N ARG A 187 1.64 -6.24 -7.26
CA ARG A 187 2.03 -4.86 -6.94
C ARG A 187 2.64 -4.79 -5.54
N LEU A 188 2.19 -5.57 -4.57
CA LEU A 188 2.88 -5.70 -3.28
C LEU A 188 4.28 -6.31 -3.46
N ALA A 189 4.43 -7.33 -4.30
CA ALA A 189 5.74 -7.90 -4.60
C ALA A 189 6.70 -6.79 -5.11
N GLN A 190 6.25 -6.00 -6.09
CA GLN A 190 6.99 -4.86 -6.66
C GLN A 190 7.35 -3.78 -5.63
N VAL A 191 6.49 -3.52 -4.64
CA VAL A 191 6.80 -2.59 -3.54
C VAL A 191 8.02 -3.09 -2.74
N TYR A 192 8.08 -4.39 -2.45
CA TYR A 192 9.22 -4.99 -1.77
C TYR A 192 10.46 -5.09 -2.66
N GLU A 193 10.31 -5.26 -3.97
CA GLU A 193 11.43 -5.16 -4.92
C GLU A 193 12.08 -3.77 -4.86
N GLU A 194 11.26 -2.72 -4.89
CA GLU A 194 11.73 -1.33 -4.84
C GLU A 194 12.40 -1.04 -3.49
N ALA A 195 11.79 -1.47 -2.38
CA ALA A 195 12.39 -1.33 -1.05
C ALA A 195 13.74 -2.06 -0.95
N ALA A 196 13.85 -3.27 -1.50
CA ALA A 196 15.11 -4.01 -1.57
C ALA A 196 16.16 -3.25 -2.40
N SER A 197 15.78 -2.76 -3.58
CA SER A 197 16.65 -1.99 -4.47
C SER A 197 17.17 -0.73 -3.77
N ILE A 198 16.30 0.05 -3.13
CA ILE A 198 16.67 1.25 -2.36
C ILE A 198 17.65 0.89 -1.24
N ALA A 199 17.30 -0.09 -0.38
CA ALA A 199 18.15 -0.48 0.74
C ALA A 199 19.55 -0.92 0.28
N ILE A 200 19.62 -1.79 -0.73
CA ILE A 200 20.90 -2.32 -1.25
C ILE A 200 21.71 -1.23 -1.93
N THR A 201 21.07 -0.32 -2.68
CA THR A 201 21.75 0.82 -3.34
C THR A 201 22.49 1.69 -2.33
N HIS A 202 21.98 1.78 -1.10
CA HIS A 202 22.54 2.59 -0.01
C HIS A 202 23.34 1.78 1.03
N GLY A 203 23.64 0.51 0.75
CA GLY A 203 24.52 -0.32 1.58
C GLY A 203 23.83 -1.08 2.73
N ALA A 204 22.51 -0.99 2.87
CA ALA A 204 21.75 -1.67 3.91
C ALA A 204 21.42 -3.12 3.52
N LEU A 205 22.41 -4.01 3.57
CA LEU A 205 22.29 -5.35 3.01
C LEU A 205 21.42 -6.30 3.83
N ALA A 206 21.37 -6.16 5.16
CA ALA A 206 20.49 -7.00 5.99
C ALA A 206 19.01 -6.67 5.72
N LYS A 207 18.63 -5.38 5.68
CA LYS A 207 17.29 -4.96 5.22
C LYS A 207 17.00 -5.34 3.77
N GLY A 208 17.97 -5.13 2.88
CA GLY A 208 17.87 -5.54 1.48
C GLY A 208 17.55 -7.03 1.31
N ARG A 209 18.17 -7.90 2.12
CA ARG A 209 17.83 -9.33 2.18
C ARG A 209 16.37 -9.54 2.61
N VAL A 210 15.93 -8.93 3.70
CA VAL A 210 14.57 -9.16 4.23
C VAL A 210 13.51 -8.69 3.24
N PHE A 211 13.69 -7.54 2.60
CA PHE A 211 12.79 -7.07 1.54
C PHE A 211 12.78 -8.02 0.34
N ALA A 212 13.94 -8.50 -0.12
CA ALA A 212 14.02 -9.48 -1.19
C ALA A 212 13.35 -10.82 -0.83
N GLN A 213 13.43 -11.26 0.44
CA GLN A 213 12.72 -12.46 0.91
C GLN A 213 11.20 -12.27 0.86
N LYS A 214 10.68 -11.13 1.32
CA LYS A 214 9.25 -10.81 1.23
C LYS A 214 8.78 -10.77 -0.24
N ALA A 215 9.55 -10.11 -1.12
CA ALA A 215 9.26 -10.10 -2.56
C ALA A 215 9.23 -11.52 -3.16
N ALA A 216 10.24 -12.35 -2.87
CA ALA A 216 10.32 -13.73 -3.37
C ALA A 216 9.15 -14.59 -2.88
N SER A 217 8.74 -14.42 -1.61
CA SER A 217 7.58 -15.13 -1.05
C SER A 217 6.30 -14.78 -1.80
N ILE A 218 6.04 -13.48 -2.00
CA ILE A 218 4.82 -13.04 -2.69
C ILE A 218 4.86 -13.48 -4.16
N TRP A 219 6.00 -13.35 -4.85
CA TRP A 219 6.16 -13.87 -6.22
C TRP A 219 5.88 -15.36 -6.32
N THR A 220 6.34 -16.14 -5.34
CA THR A 220 6.04 -17.57 -5.30
C THR A 220 4.54 -17.82 -5.21
N THR A 221 3.81 -17.04 -4.40
CA THR A 221 2.34 -17.13 -4.30
C THR A 221 1.63 -16.71 -5.59
N VAL A 222 1.98 -15.55 -6.16
CA VAL A 222 1.20 -14.94 -7.26
C VAL A 222 1.60 -15.42 -8.65
N ALA A 223 2.80 -15.99 -8.80
CA ALA A 223 3.41 -16.34 -10.08
C ALA A 223 4.05 -17.74 -10.10
N GLY A 224 4.09 -18.44 -8.96
CA GLY A 224 4.75 -19.73 -8.82
C GLY A 224 6.24 -19.64 -8.53
N SER A 225 6.77 -20.68 -7.87
CA SER A 225 8.21 -20.79 -7.53
C SER A 225 9.13 -20.92 -8.74
N ASP A 226 8.58 -21.29 -9.90
CA ASP A 226 9.26 -21.41 -11.19
C ASP A 226 9.20 -20.11 -12.02
N SER A 227 8.66 -19.02 -11.48
CA SER A 227 8.68 -17.72 -12.15
C SER A 227 10.09 -17.09 -12.12
N PRO A 228 10.49 -16.37 -13.19
CA PRO A 228 11.75 -15.64 -13.22
C PRO A 228 11.92 -14.70 -12.03
N GLU A 229 10.84 -14.04 -11.62
CA GLU A 229 10.78 -13.09 -10.52
C GLU A 229 11.00 -13.79 -9.17
N ALA A 230 10.30 -14.90 -8.88
CA ALA A 230 10.51 -15.65 -7.65
C ALA A 230 11.96 -16.13 -7.52
N ILE A 231 12.53 -16.68 -8.60
CA ILE A 231 13.92 -17.14 -8.65
C ILE A 231 14.90 -15.98 -8.45
N LYS A 232 14.69 -14.87 -9.16
CA LYS A 232 15.53 -13.66 -9.07
C LYS A 232 15.59 -13.13 -7.65
N TYR A 233 14.46 -12.92 -7.00
CA TYR A 233 14.43 -12.33 -5.65
C TYR A 233 14.85 -13.34 -4.57
N ALA A 234 14.63 -14.64 -4.76
CA ALA A 234 15.20 -15.66 -3.88
C ALA A 234 16.75 -15.65 -3.95
N ALA A 235 17.33 -15.53 -5.15
CA ALA A 235 18.78 -15.40 -5.33
C ALA A 235 19.32 -14.09 -4.75
N LEU A 236 18.59 -12.98 -4.93
CA LEU A 236 18.95 -11.68 -4.37
C LEU A 236 18.94 -11.69 -2.84
N ALA A 237 17.94 -12.32 -2.22
CA ALA A 237 17.87 -12.52 -0.77
C ALA A 237 19.08 -13.27 -0.21
N GLN A 238 19.59 -14.28 -0.94
CA GLN A 238 20.78 -15.00 -0.52
C GLN A 238 22.03 -14.11 -0.55
N LYS A 239 22.21 -13.32 -1.62
CA LYS A 239 23.38 -12.45 -1.82
C LYS A 239 22.99 -11.05 -2.31
N PRO A 240 22.54 -10.16 -1.42
CA PRO A 240 22.06 -8.82 -1.80
C PRO A 240 23.13 -7.97 -2.51
N SER A 241 24.41 -8.17 -2.19
CA SER A 241 25.55 -7.48 -2.82
C SER A 241 25.75 -7.80 -4.31
N ARG A 242 24.99 -8.74 -4.89
CA ARG A 242 24.95 -8.99 -6.35
C ARG A 242 24.01 -8.04 -7.09
N HIS A 243 23.22 -7.23 -6.40
CA HIS A 243 22.38 -6.22 -7.04
C HIS A 243 23.24 -5.24 -7.84
N GLU A 244 22.81 -4.90 -9.05
CA GLU A 244 23.57 -4.04 -9.98
C GLU A 244 23.87 -2.64 -9.41
N ARG A 245 23.02 -2.15 -8.50
CA ARG A 245 23.15 -0.83 -7.87
C ARG A 245 23.87 -0.84 -6.52
N TYR A 246 24.32 -2.01 -6.05
CA TYR A 246 25.07 -2.07 -4.79
C TYR A 246 26.36 -1.23 -4.89
N GLY A 247 26.63 -0.42 -3.86
CA GLY A 247 27.83 0.42 -3.79
C GLY A 247 27.71 1.81 -4.45
N PHE A 248 26.55 2.15 -5.01
CA PHE A 248 26.28 3.53 -5.47
C PHE A 248 26.29 4.53 -4.31
N SER A 249 25.84 4.09 -3.14
CA SER A 249 25.90 4.82 -1.88
C SER A 249 26.10 3.83 -0.72
N MET A 250 26.73 4.29 0.36
CA MET A 250 26.96 3.48 1.57
C MET A 250 26.46 4.20 2.83
N MET A 251 25.48 5.09 2.68
CA MET A 251 24.99 5.91 3.81
C MET A 251 24.27 5.12 4.90
N TRP A 252 23.81 3.91 4.60
CA TRP A 252 23.15 3.00 5.53
C TRP A 252 23.91 1.68 5.62
N GLU A 253 25.24 1.74 5.65
CA GLU A 253 26.11 0.56 5.72
C GLU A 253 25.67 -0.38 6.85
N GLU A 254 25.17 -1.55 6.45
CA GLU A 254 24.68 -2.60 7.33
C GLU A 254 24.99 -3.93 6.64
N ALA A 255 25.78 -4.77 7.28
CA ALA A 255 26.16 -6.06 6.77
C ALA A 255 24.97 -7.04 6.82
N VAL A 256 25.00 -7.98 5.89
CA VAL A 256 23.98 -9.04 5.74
C VAL A 256 23.68 -9.83 7.04
N GLY A 257 24.67 -9.93 7.93
CA GLY A 257 24.57 -10.65 9.21
C GLY A 257 23.96 -9.84 10.36
N GLU A 258 23.69 -8.55 10.16
CA GLU A 258 23.19 -7.63 11.20
C GLU A 258 21.66 -7.63 11.29
N ILE A 259 21.00 -8.69 10.82
CA ILE A 259 19.56 -8.88 11.04
C ILE A 259 19.33 -9.15 12.53
N PRO A 260 18.56 -8.30 13.23
CA PRO A 260 18.36 -8.43 14.67
C PRO A 260 17.62 -9.72 15.00
N GLN A 261 18.04 -10.35 16.10
CA GLN A 261 17.44 -11.58 16.63
C GLN A 261 16.61 -11.27 17.88
N GLY A 262 15.49 -11.97 18.05
CA GLY A 262 14.66 -11.87 19.27
C GLY A 262 13.81 -10.61 19.39
N LEU A 263 13.69 -9.81 18.33
CA LEU A 263 12.73 -8.69 18.30
C LEU A 263 11.30 -9.21 18.16
N GLY A 264 10.37 -8.53 18.84
CA GLY A 264 8.94 -8.72 18.58
C GLY A 264 8.58 -8.26 17.14
N PRO A 265 7.39 -8.65 16.62
CA PRO A 265 6.98 -8.32 15.26
C PRO A 265 7.02 -6.82 14.95
N ASP A 266 6.51 -5.99 15.87
CA ASP A 266 6.44 -4.54 15.67
C ASP A 266 7.82 -3.88 15.68
N ASP A 267 8.71 -4.31 16.58
CA ASP A 267 10.08 -3.83 16.65
C ASP A 267 10.89 -4.25 15.42
N PHE A 268 10.65 -5.45 14.90
CA PHE A 268 11.27 -5.94 13.68
C PHE A 268 10.82 -5.13 12.46
N GLU A 269 9.52 -4.88 12.31
CA GLU A 269 9.01 -4.03 11.23
C GLU A 269 9.52 -2.59 11.36
N ASN A 270 9.62 -2.05 12.58
CA ASN A 270 10.22 -0.73 12.81
C ASN A 270 11.70 -0.70 12.39
N TRP A 271 12.51 -1.68 12.76
CA TRP A 271 13.91 -1.78 12.29
C TRP A 271 13.99 -1.88 10.76
N LEU A 272 13.12 -2.71 10.16
CA LEU A 272 13.13 -2.98 8.73
C LEU A 272 12.89 -1.70 7.90
N TRP A 273 11.95 -0.86 8.34
CA TRP A 273 11.56 0.35 7.60
C TRP A 273 12.28 1.63 8.02
N ASN A 274 12.91 1.66 9.19
CA ASN A 274 13.62 2.85 9.68
C ASN A 274 15.13 2.71 9.44
N ASN A 275 15.74 3.65 8.72
CA ASN A 275 17.19 3.70 8.51
C ASN A 275 17.90 4.78 9.33
N GLU A 276 17.19 5.46 10.22
CA GLU A 276 17.86 6.25 11.23
C GLU A 276 18.49 5.32 12.27
N THR A 277 19.78 5.53 12.56
CA THR A 277 20.33 5.09 13.85
C THR A 277 19.42 5.68 14.93
N PRO A 278 19.04 4.93 15.98
CA PRO A 278 18.32 5.53 17.11
C PRO A 278 19.21 6.62 17.69
N LYS A 279 19.07 7.86 17.21
CA LYS A 279 19.69 9.02 17.82
C LYS A 279 19.03 9.09 19.17
N GLY A 280 19.81 8.71 20.18
CA GLY A 280 19.34 8.22 21.47
C GLY A 280 18.08 8.93 21.87
N LEU A 281 17.00 8.16 22.06
CA LEU A 281 15.67 8.59 22.50
C LEU A 281 15.85 9.83 23.38
N ALA A 282 15.75 11.01 22.75
CA ALA A 282 15.64 12.23 23.53
C ALA A 282 14.34 11.99 24.26
N LYS A 283 14.43 11.79 25.59
CA LYS A 283 13.25 11.68 26.43
C LYS A 283 12.31 12.79 25.97
N PRO A 284 11.01 12.49 25.75
CA PRO A 284 10.05 13.50 25.36
C PRO A 284 10.29 14.73 26.22
N ALA A 285 10.40 15.90 25.62
CA ALA A 285 10.47 17.14 26.40
C ALA A 285 9.30 17.07 27.38
N ASN A 286 9.61 17.04 28.69
CA ASN A 286 8.63 16.82 29.74
C ASN A 286 7.42 17.73 29.45
N LEU A 287 6.31 17.13 29.03
CA LEU A 287 5.05 17.80 28.81
C LEU A 287 4.53 18.17 30.21
N SER A 288 5.05 19.26 30.75
CA SER A 288 4.74 19.75 32.10
C SER A 288 3.34 20.37 32.11
N ASN A 289 2.31 19.53 31.96
CA ASN A 289 0.91 19.68 32.38
C ASN A 289 0.07 18.47 31.90
N GLN A 290 0.48 17.24 32.24
CA GLN A 290 -0.19 15.98 31.87
C GLN A 290 -1.63 15.84 32.42
N SER A 291 -2.06 16.66 33.38
CA SER A 291 -3.35 16.47 34.07
C SER A 291 -4.59 16.74 33.21
N ASN A 292 -4.44 17.39 32.05
CA ASN A 292 -5.54 17.81 31.18
C ASN A 292 -5.59 17.06 29.83
N PHE A 293 -4.64 16.17 29.55
CA PHE A 293 -4.55 15.45 28.28
C PHE A 293 -4.74 13.95 28.48
N SER A 294 -5.36 13.31 27.49
CA SER A 294 -5.64 11.87 27.47
C SER A 294 -4.75 11.20 26.44
N GLY A 295 -4.16 10.06 26.80
CA GLY A 295 -3.56 9.15 25.81
C GLY A 295 -4.65 8.47 25.00
N PHE A 296 -4.28 7.80 23.91
CA PHE A 296 -5.25 7.18 23.01
C PHE A 296 -6.10 6.13 23.72
N SER A 297 -5.48 5.32 24.58
CA SER A 297 -6.17 4.31 25.38
C SER A 297 -7.18 4.90 26.37
N ASP A 298 -7.01 6.17 26.79
CA ASP A 298 -7.89 6.88 27.72
C ASP A 298 -9.12 7.53 27.03
N LEU A 299 -9.12 7.60 25.69
CA LEU A 299 -10.19 8.23 24.93
C LEU A 299 -11.47 7.38 24.89
N PRO A 300 -12.66 8.00 24.85
CA PRO A 300 -13.92 7.28 24.71
C PRO A 300 -14.00 6.54 23.37
N SER A 301 -14.59 5.34 23.38
CA SER A 301 -14.85 4.57 22.16
C SER A 301 -16.10 5.09 21.44
N ASN A 302 -16.08 5.08 20.10
CA ASN A 302 -17.26 5.36 19.29
C ASN A 302 -18.26 4.19 19.21
N ASP A 303 -17.90 3.01 19.75
CA ASP A 303 -18.81 1.85 19.85
C ASP A 303 -19.80 2.10 21.00
N GLY A 304 -20.99 2.61 20.65
CA GLY A 304 -21.99 3.09 21.60
C GLY A 304 -22.38 2.09 22.69
N VAL A 305 -21.95 2.37 23.92
CA VAL A 305 -22.71 2.16 25.15
C VAL A 305 -22.42 3.36 26.05
N GLU A 306 -23.23 4.42 25.94
CA GLU A 306 -23.32 5.40 27.02
C GLU A 306 -23.99 4.69 28.22
N THR A 307 -23.21 4.12 29.13
CA THR A 307 -23.72 3.81 30.46
C THR A 307 -24.06 5.13 31.13
N SER A 308 -25.36 5.42 31.15
CA SER A 308 -26.10 6.33 32.02
C SER A 308 -25.28 6.97 33.16
N GLY A 309 -25.20 8.30 33.15
CA GLY A 309 -24.71 9.05 34.29
C GLY A 309 -24.51 10.52 33.98
N SER A 310 -25.50 11.35 34.30
CA SER A 310 -25.41 12.82 34.37
C SER A 310 -24.09 13.27 35.00
N SER A 311 -23.14 13.66 34.16
CA SER A 311 -21.92 14.34 34.53
C SER A 311 -21.47 15.13 33.29
N LYS A 312 -21.06 16.38 33.49
CA LYS A 312 -20.65 17.29 32.40
C LYS A 312 -19.70 16.54 31.46
N LYS A 313 -20.04 16.45 30.17
CA LYS A 313 -19.21 15.83 29.12
C LYS A 313 -17.80 16.41 29.24
N ARG A 314 -16.87 15.64 29.79
CA ARG A 314 -15.49 16.08 29.95
C ARG A 314 -14.88 16.09 28.55
N HIS A 315 -14.61 17.27 28.02
CA HIS A 315 -13.99 17.42 26.70
C HIS A 315 -12.63 16.73 26.72
N CYS A 316 -12.52 15.59 26.02
CA CYS A 316 -11.29 14.80 25.97
C CYS A 316 -10.35 15.42 24.95
N CYS A 317 -9.16 15.82 25.39
CA CYS A 317 -8.13 16.40 24.53
C CYS A 317 -7.02 15.37 24.32
N PHE A 318 -6.89 14.88 23.09
CA PHE A 318 -5.75 14.06 22.70
C PHE A 318 -4.56 14.97 22.39
N LEU A 319 -3.38 14.58 22.87
CA LEU A 319 -2.11 15.24 22.56
C LEU A 319 -1.16 14.19 22.00
N GLY A 320 -0.67 14.43 20.79
CA GLY A 320 0.31 13.59 20.13
C GLY A 320 1.49 14.40 19.59
N GLU A 321 2.68 13.83 19.65
CA GLU A 321 3.85 14.33 18.93
C GLU A 321 3.88 13.70 17.54
N ILE A 322 4.07 14.52 16.50
CA ILE A 322 4.20 14.03 15.13
C ILE A 322 5.52 13.24 15.02
N VAL A 323 5.44 12.00 14.55
CA VAL A 323 6.62 11.14 14.39
C VAL A 323 7.52 11.71 13.28
N GLU A 324 8.82 11.87 13.55
CA GLU A 324 9.79 12.57 12.68
C GLU A 324 9.87 12.00 11.25
N ASP A 325 9.67 10.69 11.09
CA ASP A 325 9.72 9.97 9.81
C ASP A 325 8.36 9.79 9.12
N SER A 326 7.31 10.41 9.66
CA SER A 326 5.98 10.35 9.03
C SER A 326 6.02 11.12 7.72
N LEU A 327 5.98 10.39 6.59
CA LEU A 327 5.59 10.99 5.33
C LEU A 327 4.20 11.59 5.50
N PHE A 328 4.14 12.92 5.56
CA PHE A 328 2.86 13.60 5.67
C PHE A 328 1.99 13.20 4.49
N HIS A 329 0.94 12.44 4.77
CA HIS A 329 -0.06 12.10 3.79
C HIS A 329 -1.33 12.88 4.13
N PRO A 330 -1.98 13.55 3.16
CA PRO A 330 -3.20 14.32 3.41
C PRO A 330 -4.27 13.52 4.20
N LEU A 331 -4.41 12.22 3.92
CA LEU A 331 -5.38 11.35 4.61
C LEU A 331 -4.92 10.77 5.95
N LEU A 332 -3.63 10.81 6.31
CA LEU A 332 -3.09 10.05 7.44
C LEU A 332 -1.85 10.71 8.06
N LEU A 333 -1.82 10.81 9.38
CA LEU A 333 -0.66 11.25 10.15
C LEU A 333 -0.40 10.32 11.33
N ASP A 334 0.80 9.76 11.41
CA ASP A 334 1.22 8.95 12.56
C ASP A 334 1.82 9.83 13.65
N THR A 335 1.37 9.61 14.87
CA THR A 335 1.75 10.37 16.08
C THR A 335 2.13 9.43 17.21
N LYS A 336 2.87 9.94 18.20
CA LYS A 336 3.06 9.29 19.50
C LYS A 336 2.28 10.04 20.55
N ASP A 337 1.45 9.34 21.30
CA ASP A 337 0.67 9.97 22.37
C ASP A 337 1.52 10.24 23.63
N ILE A 338 0.88 10.77 24.68
CA ILE A 338 1.54 11.07 25.96
C ILE A 338 2.11 9.84 26.70
N HIS A 339 1.64 8.64 26.35
CA HIS A 339 2.13 7.36 26.89
C HIS A 339 3.19 6.72 25.99
N GLY A 340 3.48 7.33 24.82
CA GLY A 340 4.42 6.83 23.84
C GLY A 340 3.82 5.79 22.88
N GLU A 341 2.50 5.57 22.90
CA GLU A 341 1.81 4.68 21.97
C GLU A 341 1.75 5.34 20.57
N ASN A 342 1.99 4.55 19.51
CA ASN A 342 1.82 5.02 18.14
C ASN A 342 0.33 5.07 17.80
N VAL A 343 -0.15 6.23 17.36
CA VAL A 343 -1.56 6.49 17.07
C VAL A 343 -1.68 7.15 15.71
N SER A 344 -2.48 6.55 14.83
CA SER A 344 -2.79 7.09 13.52
C SER A 344 -3.99 8.03 13.58
N LEU A 345 -3.80 9.24 13.05
CA LEU A 345 -4.83 10.25 12.86
C LEU A 345 -5.31 10.21 11.41
N HIS A 346 -6.61 9.97 11.20
CA HIS A 346 -7.20 9.82 9.87
C HIS A 346 -8.05 11.04 9.53
N PHE A 347 -7.65 11.79 8.49
CA PHE A 347 -8.35 13.02 8.09
C PHE A 347 -9.53 12.71 7.15
N TYR A 348 -10.73 12.91 7.69
CA TYR A 348 -12.01 12.83 6.99
C TYR A 348 -12.58 14.22 6.66
N THR A 349 -11.81 15.27 6.93
CA THR A 349 -12.13 16.66 6.61
C THR A 349 -12.27 16.89 5.10
N LYS A 350 -12.89 18.02 4.73
CA LYS A 350 -13.15 18.40 3.33
C LYS A 350 -11.87 18.49 2.50
N ASP A 351 -10.82 19.09 3.07
CA ASP A 351 -9.54 19.31 2.40
C ASP A 351 -8.55 18.16 2.66
N LYS A 352 -9.02 17.06 3.28
CA LYS A 352 -8.26 15.82 3.49
C LYS A 352 -6.93 16.14 4.17
N GLY A 353 -6.96 16.79 5.32
CA GLY A 353 -5.78 17.12 6.12
C GLY A 353 -4.80 18.13 5.49
N LEU A 354 -5.03 18.61 4.26
CA LEU A 354 -4.18 19.62 3.62
C LEU A 354 -4.17 20.95 4.39
N GLU A 355 -5.24 21.23 5.13
CA GLU A 355 -5.34 22.37 6.03
C GLU A 355 -4.35 22.33 7.20
N PHE A 356 -3.77 21.15 7.49
CA PHE A 356 -2.78 20.94 8.55
C PHE A 356 -1.36 20.73 8.01
N VAL A 357 -1.17 20.73 6.69
CA VAL A 357 0.17 20.64 6.09
C VAL A 357 0.94 21.90 6.47
N PRO A 358 2.00 21.80 7.29
CA PRO A 358 2.85 22.94 7.54
C PRO A 358 3.58 23.29 6.23
N LYS A 359 3.72 24.57 5.90
CA LYS A 359 4.58 25.01 4.78
C LYS A 359 6.05 24.58 4.96
N HIS A 360 6.43 24.19 6.18
CA HIS A 360 7.74 23.63 6.52
C HIS A 360 7.53 22.44 7.47
N SER A 361 7.68 21.22 6.97
CA SER A 361 7.76 20.00 7.77
C SER A 361 8.98 20.09 8.69
N GLN A 362 8.81 20.64 9.89
CA GLN A 362 9.87 20.78 10.87
C GLN A 362 9.54 19.98 12.13
N LYS A 363 10.59 19.38 12.67
CA LYS A 363 10.61 18.51 13.85
C LYS A 363 9.77 19.05 15.02
N ARG A 364 9.29 18.13 15.88
CA ARG A 364 8.72 18.43 17.22
C ARG A 364 7.46 19.28 17.21
N HIS A 365 6.57 19.10 16.23
CA HIS A 365 5.24 19.66 16.33
C HIS A 365 4.33 18.73 17.12
N THR A 366 3.56 19.32 18.03
CA THR A 366 2.50 18.64 18.78
C THR A 366 1.17 18.94 18.12
N ILE A 367 0.36 17.89 17.94
CA ILE A 367 -1.02 17.99 17.51
C ILE A 367 -1.95 17.77 18.70
N VAL A 368 -2.90 18.69 18.86
CA VAL A 368 -3.97 18.60 19.83
C VAL A 368 -5.27 18.34 19.08
N VAL A 369 -6.02 17.34 19.53
CA VAL A 369 -7.35 17.04 19.00
C VAL A 369 -8.36 17.16 20.14
N LEU A 370 -9.28 18.11 20.00
CA LEU A 370 -10.39 18.35 20.91
C LEU A 370 -11.52 17.35 20.64
N ASP A 371 -12.14 16.85 21.71
CA ASP A 371 -13.19 15.83 21.67
C ASP A 371 -12.78 14.57 20.89
N ALA A 372 -11.53 14.16 21.05
CA ALA A 372 -11.01 12.98 20.37
C ALA A 372 -11.73 11.71 20.86
N THR A 373 -12.01 10.80 19.93
CA THR A 373 -12.63 9.50 20.20
C THR A 373 -11.81 8.40 19.55
N ARG A 374 -11.82 7.21 20.15
CA ARG A 374 -11.26 6.00 19.54
C ARG A 374 -12.23 5.52 18.49
N TYR A 375 -11.76 5.49 17.25
CA TYR A 375 -12.52 4.99 16.12
C TYR A 375 -11.99 3.62 15.70
N LYS A 376 -12.91 2.66 15.55
CA LYS A 376 -12.61 1.32 15.06
C LYS A 376 -12.81 1.28 13.55
N PHE A 377 -11.71 1.25 12.82
CA PHE A 377 -11.68 1.15 11.36
C PHE A 377 -11.95 -0.28 10.89
N LYS A 378 -12.52 -0.44 9.69
CA LYS A 378 -12.73 -1.75 9.07
C LYS A 378 -11.42 -2.34 8.54
N PHE A 379 -10.54 -1.49 8.03
CA PHE A 379 -9.28 -1.80 7.38
C PHE A 379 -8.13 -1.12 8.14
N GLY A 380 -7.49 -1.90 9.00
CA GLY A 380 -6.35 -1.47 9.81
C GLY A 380 -6.66 -1.29 11.30
N PRO A 381 -5.67 -0.82 12.08
CA PRO A 381 -5.81 -0.67 13.53
C PRO A 381 -6.79 0.46 13.90
N PRO A 382 -7.29 0.47 15.16
CA PRO A 382 -8.01 1.61 15.69
C PRO A 382 -7.17 2.88 15.65
N GLY A 383 -7.82 4.02 15.46
CA GLY A 383 -7.16 5.32 15.43
C GLY A 383 -8.12 6.45 15.78
N ILE A 384 -7.75 7.69 15.46
CA ILE A 384 -8.62 8.85 15.66
C ILE A 384 -9.13 9.33 14.31
N ARG A 385 -10.46 9.41 14.16
CA ARG A 385 -11.12 9.92 12.94
C ARG A 385 -11.40 11.41 13.09
N LEU A 386 -10.83 12.23 12.20
CA LEU A 386 -10.90 13.69 12.26
C LEU A 386 -11.82 14.23 11.17
N GLU A 387 -13.00 14.74 11.54
CA GLU A 387 -13.99 15.25 10.58
C GLU A 387 -14.12 16.77 10.59
N ASP A 388 -13.97 17.41 11.76
CA ASP A 388 -14.04 18.86 11.92
C ASP A 388 -12.64 19.45 12.10
N PRO A 389 -12.11 20.19 11.11
CA PRO A 389 -10.77 20.75 11.22
C PRO A 389 -10.62 21.77 12.35
N ARG A 390 -11.71 22.38 12.81
CA ARG A 390 -11.69 23.36 13.92
C ARG A 390 -11.36 22.74 15.27
N LYS A 391 -11.44 21.40 15.37
CA LYS A 391 -11.10 20.64 16.58
C LYS A 391 -9.63 20.23 16.64
N VAL A 392 -8.84 20.57 15.62
CA VAL A 392 -7.44 20.16 15.52
C VAL A 392 -6.58 21.42 15.56
N GLN A 393 -5.55 21.39 16.41
CA GLN A 393 -4.55 22.43 16.50
C GLN A 393 -3.15 21.83 16.39
N VAL A 394 -2.31 22.41 15.54
CA VAL A 394 -0.91 22.01 15.39
C VAL A 394 -0.03 23.14 15.91
N ASN A 395 0.81 22.84 16.90
CA ASN A 395 1.68 23.82 17.56
C ASN A 395 3.14 23.37 17.50
N GLU A 396 4.07 24.32 17.33
CA GLU A 396 5.50 24.09 17.56
C GLU A 396 5.73 23.76 19.05
N ALA A 397 6.59 22.77 19.37
CA ALA A 397 6.84 22.32 20.75
C ALA A 397 7.17 23.47 21.73
N ALA A 398 7.78 24.56 21.26
CA ALA A 398 8.15 25.72 22.08
C ALA A 398 6.97 26.64 22.46
N ALA A 399 5.82 26.57 21.76
CA ALA A 399 4.67 27.45 21.97
C ALA A 399 3.53 26.80 22.79
N SER A 400 3.62 25.49 23.05
CA SER A 400 2.59 24.69 23.73
C SER A 400 2.23 25.17 25.15
N GLN A 401 3.07 25.99 25.78
CA GLN A 401 2.81 26.56 27.12
C GLN A 401 1.83 27.75 27.12
N GLN A 402 1.65 28.47 26.00
CA GLN A 402 0.79 29.67 25.95
C GLN A 402 -0.55 29.45 25.25
N SER A 403 -0.67 28.43 24.38
CA SER A 403 -1.89 28.21 23.59
C SER A 403 -3.04 27.56 24.37
N CYS A 404 -2.76 26.90 25.50
CA CYS A 404 -3.77 26.16 26.28
C CYS A 404 -4.51 26.97 27.34
N VAL A 405 -4.30 28.29 27.41
CA VAL A 405 -5.07 29.17 28.32
C VAL A 405 -6.54 29.33 27.86
N PHE A 406 -6.89 28.90 26.65
CA PHE A 406 -8.24 29.06 26.08
C PHE A 406 -9.17 27.84 26.14
N VAL A 407 -8.75 26.69 26.70
CA VAL A 407 -9.59 25.47 26.78
C VAL A 407 -10.10 25.21 28.21
N SER A 408 -10.19 26.25 29.03
CA SER A 408 -10.85 26.22 30.33
C SER A 408 -11.86 27.36 30.43
N ILE A 409 -12.92 27.29 29.63
CA ILE A 409 -14.20 27.99 29.88
C ILE A 409 -15.34 27.02 29.56
#